data_AF-A0A1E5Q6J7-F1
#
_entry.id   AF-A0A1E5Q6J7-F1
#
_cell.length_a   1.000
_cell.length_b   1.000
_cell.length_c   1.000
_cell.angle_alpha   90.00
_cell.angle_beta   90.00
_cell.angle_gamma   90.00
#
_symmetry.space_group_name_H-M   'P 1'
#
loop_
_entity.id
_entity.type
_entity.pdbx_description
1 polymer ?
#
loop_
_entity_poly.entity_id
_entity_poly.type
_entity_poly.pdbx_seq_one_letter_code
_entity_poly.pdbx_strand_id
1 'polypeptide(L)'
;MGLIMDQGLRDKLSGAIKLNGGIRSVAKRTGLNASNLSSWLKGRPTVSQEKIDGVLKEIGLPDLKPAEDYVHVWRIYQMSPETDDALFLYFPDGFKATHIRVVEPELREFVPPWGGNELFRERVAEFAFITDGNVRASLVVEKGWDSFMPPFQLATDPRVSERFKDVFIDDAASFNITNPSINEFDRILYKLEAPAKSGSLEEVLHTIFQEGIFYDEAVRRLKKK
;
A
#
# COMPACT_ATOMS: atom_id res chain seq x y z
N MET A 1 16.99 30.73 -8.36
CA MET A 1 16.77 30.88 -6.90
C MET A 1 16.78 29.48 -6.31
N GLY A 2 17.63 29.21 -5.32
CA GLY A 2 17.63 27.89 -4.65
C GLY A 2 16.41 27.78 -3.74
N LEU A 3 15.71 26.64 -3.77
CA LEU A 3 14.66 26.33 -2.80
C LEU A 3 15.28 26.37 -1.38
N ILE A 4 14.88 27.34 -0.57
CA ILE A 4 15.22 27.35 0.86
C ILE A 4 14.35 26.30 1.53
N MET A 5 14.90 25.09 1.67
CA MET A 5 14.26 24.01 2.41
C MET A 5 14.69 24.07 3.87
N ASP A 6 13.71 24.18 4.77
CA ASP A 6 13.93 24.02 6.21
C ASP A 6 14.30 22.57 6.56
N GLN A 7 14.70 22.36 7.82
CA GLN A 7 15.13 21.03 8.28
C GLN A 7 13.96 20.03 8.31
N GLY A 8 12.74 20.48 8.65
CA GLY A 8 11.57 19.60 8.71
C GLY A 8 11.21 19.00 7.36
N LEU A 9 11.29 19.80 6.28
CA LEU A 9 11.10 19.29 4.93
C LEU A 9 12.18 18.28 4.53
N ARG A 10 13.44 18.51 4.92
CA ARG A 10 14.54 17.57 4.64
C ARG A 10 14.37 16.24 5.38
N ASP A 11 13.84 16.28 6.60
CA ASP A 11 13.56 15.07 7.38
C ASP A 11 12.45 14.24 6.72
N LYS A 12 11.38 14.89 6.24
CA LYS A 12 10.33 14.23 5.45
C LYS A 12 10.85 13.65 4.13
N LEU A 13 11.71 14.40 3.41
CA LEU A 13 12.35 13.91 2.19
C LEU A 13 13.27 12.71 2.45
N SER A 14 13.93 12.67 3.61
CA SER A 14 14.70 11.50 4.05
C SER A 14 13.79 10.27 4.21
N GLY A 15 12.60 10.45 4.79
CA GLY A 15 11.55 9.43 4.84
C GLY A 15 11.10 8.97 3.44
N ALA A 16 10.82 9.91 2.53
CA ALA A 16 10.45 9.60 1.15
C ALA A 16 11.55 8.83 0.39
N ILE A 17 12.82 9.14 0.64
CA ILE A 17 13.96 8.38 0.12
C ILE A 17 14.00 6.96 0.69
N LYS A 18 13.69 6.77 1.98
CA LYS A 18 13.57 5.44 2.60
C LYS A 18 12.44 4.61 1.96
N LEU A 19 11.26 5.19 1.77
CA LEU A 19 10.14 4.57 1.06
C LEU A 19 10.54 4.05 -0.33
N ASN A 20 11.41 4.80 -1.01
CA ASN A 20 11.89 4.49 -2.36
C ASN A 20 13.13 3.57 -2.39
N GLY A 21 13.34 2.75 -1.36
CA GLY A 21 14.43 1.77 -1.26
C GLY A 21 15.71 2.31 -0.59
N GLY A 22 15.64 3.49 0.03
CA GLY A 22 16.74 4.09 0.79
C GLY A 22 17.76 4.85 -0.06
N ILE A 23 18.61 5.59 0.66
CA ILE A 23 19.53 6.57 0.06
C ILE A 23 20.48 5.98 -0.98
N ARG A 24 20.95 4.74 -0.78
CA ARG A 24 21.84 4.06 -1.73
C ARG A 24 21.10 3.70 -3.03
N SER A 25 19.84 3.29 -2.92
CA SER A 25 19.03 2.91 -4.07
C SER A 25 18.68 4.15 -4.90
N VAL A 26 18.16 5.20 -4.27
CA VAL A 26 17.85 6.48 -4.94
C VAL A 26 19.11 7.11 -5.54
N ALA A 27 20.22 7.14 -4.81
CA ALA A 27 21.49 7.67 -5.31
C ALA A 27 21.98 6.90 -6.55
N LYS A 28 21.84 5.56 -6.56
CA LYS A 28 22.18 4.74 -7.72
C LYS A 28 21.31 5.07 -8.94
N ARG A 29 19.99 5.20 -8.77
CA ARG A 29 19.04 5.50 -9.88
C ARG A 29 19.23 6.91 -10.44
N THR A 30 19.64 7.86 -9.61
CA THR A 30 19.88 9.27 -9.98
C THR A 30 21.33 9.57 -10.39
N GLY A 31 22.23 8.58 -10.36
CA GLY A 31 23.66 8.79 -10.66
C GLY A 31 24.40 9.67 -9.64
N LEU A 32 23.90 9.74 -8.40
CA LEU A 32 24.49 10.50 -7.31
C LEU A 32 25.34 9.65 -6.36
N ASN A 33 26.28 10.32 -5.69
CA ASN A 33 26.96 9.72 -4.56
C ASN A 33 26.06 9.79 -3.31
N ALA A 34 25.85 8.66 -2.64
CA ALA A 34 25.00 8.57 -1.45
C ALA A 34 25.47 9.48 -0.29
N SER A 35 26.78 9.70 -0.12
CA SER A 35 27.33 10.61 0.90
C SER A 35 27.02 12.07 0.59
N ASN A 36 27.02 12.46 -0.69
CA ASN A 36 26.65 13.81 -1.11
C ASN A 36 25.15 14.05 -0.91
N LEU A 37 24.32 13.07 -1.27
CA LEU A 37 22.88 13.12 -1.02
C LEU A 37 22.58 13.20 0.49
N SER A 38 23.29 12.42 1.31
CA SER A 38 23.14 12.43 2.77
C SER A 38 23.54 13.78 3.38
N SER A 39 24.65 14.34 2.91
CA SER A 39 25.12 15.65 3.35
C SER A 39 24.14 16.76 2.97
N TRP A 40 23.52 16.64 1.80
CA TRP A 40 22.48 17.58 1.36
C TRP A 40 21.21 17.50 2.21
N LEU A 41 20.75 16.30 2.56
CA LEU A 41 19.63 16.15 3.51
C LEU A 41 19.92 16.79 4.88
N LYS A 42 21.20 16.96 5.24
CA LYS A 42 21.65 17.67 6.46
C LYS A 42 21.88 19.17 6.25
N GLY A 43 21.37 19.74 5.15
CA GLY A 43 21.47 21.16 4.84
C GLY A 43 22.80 21.61 4.21
N ARG A 44 23.72 20.69 3.90
CA ARG A 44 24.99 21.06 3.25
C ARG A 44 24.78 21.25 1.73
N PRO A 45 25.38 22.26 1.09
CA PRO A 45 25.23 22.49 -0.34
C PRO A 45 26.13 21.54 -1.18
N THR A 46 25.97 20.23 -1.02
CA THR A 46 26.81 19.20 -1.65
C THR A 46 26.26 18.65 -2.97
N VAL A 47 25.06 19.09 -3.38
CA VAL A 47 24.36 18.63 -4.58
C VAL A 47 23.81 19.86 -5.31
N SER A 48 23.92 19.89 -6.65
CA SER A 48 23.35 20.97 -7.48
C SER A 48 21.83 20.89 -7.53
N GLN A 49 21.17 22.01 -7.84
CA GLN A 49 19.71 22.05 -7.95
C GLN A 49 19.18 21.07 -8.99
N GLU A 50 19.77 21.02 -10.18
CA GLU A 50 19.39 20.05 -11.24
C GLU A 50 19.41 18.60 -10.76
N LYS A 51 20.40 18.24 -9.94
CA LYS A 51 20.52 16.90 -9.35
C LYS A 51 19.49 16.66 -8.25
N ILE A 52 19.14 17.70 -7.49
CA ILE A 52 18.05 17.65 -6.52
C ILE A 52 16.72 17.44 -7.24
N ASP A 53 16.47 18.15 -8.33
CA ASP A 53 15.25 18.02 -9.14
C ASP A 53 15.14 16.59 -9.72
N GLY A 54 16.27 16.02 -10.15
CA GLY A 54 16.34 14.61 -10.56
C GLY A 54 16.00 13.62 -9.43
N VAL A 55 16.46 13.89 -8.20
CA VAL A 55 16.09 13.09 -7.02
C VAL A 55 14.61 13.22 -6.70
N LEU A 56 14.09 14.45 -6.70
CA LEU A 56 12.69 14.74 -6.42
C LEU A 56 11.78 14.04 -7.44
N LYS A 57 12.12 14.10 -8.73
CA LYS A 57 11.40 13.36 -9.78
C LYS A 57 11.47 11.84 -9.56
N GLU A 58 12.64 11.31 -9.22
CA GLU A 58 12.83 9.87 -8.99
C GLU A 58 12.02 9.32 -7.82
N ILE A 59 11.86 10.10 -6.75
CA ILE A 59 11.02 9.71 -5.61
C ILE A 59 9.55 10.07 -5.83
N GLY A 60 9.19 10.71 -6.94
CA GLY A 60 7.81 11.05 -7.26
C GLY A 60 7.27 12.30 -6.62
N LEU A 61 8.16 13.24 -6.31
CA LEU A 61 7.85 14.55 -5.78
C LEU A 61 8.39 15.68 -6.69
N PRO A 62 8.17 15.67 -8.02
CA PRO A 62 8.64 16.76 -8.89
C PRO A 62 8.14 18.12 -8.37
N ASP A 63 9.03 19.10 -8.27
CA ASP A 63 8.73 20.41 -7.68
C ASP A 63 8.10 20.36 -6.27
N LEU A 64 8.44 19.32 -5.49
CA LEU A 64 7.88 19.04 -4.16
C LEU A 64 6.36 18.78 -4.16
N LYS A 65 5.82 18.32 -5.29
CA LYS A 65 4.42 17.89 -5.42
C LYS A 65 4.35 16.43 -5.81
N PRO A 66 3.41 15.65 -5.26
CA PRO A 66 3.24 14.26 -5.67
C PRO A 66 2.94 14.16 -7.17
N ALA A 67 3.61 13.22 -7.82
CA ALA A 67 3.27 12.86 -9.17
C ALA A 67 1.92 12.12 -9.21
N GLU A 68 1.02 12.58 -10.09
CA GLU A 68 -0.35 12.08 -10.26
C GLU A 68 -0.50 11.19 -11.50
N ASP A 69 0.52 11.14 -12.36
CA ASP A 69 0.51 10.47 -13.67
C ASP A 69 0.93 8.99 -13.61
N TYR A 70 1.27 8.48 -12.42
CA TYR A 70 1.56 7.06 -12.22
C TYR A 70 1.21 6.61 -10.79
N VAL A 71 1.34 5.30 -10.57
CA VAL A 71 1.13 4.68 -9.25
C VAL A 71 2.47 4.52 -8.55
N HIS A 72 2.62 5.14 -7.38
CA HIS A 72 3.80 4.96 -6.54
C HIS A 72 3.82 3.54 -5.99
N VAL A 73 4.91 2.79 -6.19
CA VAL A 73 5.04 1.44 -5.64
C VAL A 73 6.17 1.41 -4.63
N TRP A 74 5.80 1.19 -3.38
CA TRP A 74 6.76 1.14 -2.27
C TRP A 74 6.79 -0.26 -1.68
N ARG A 75 8.01 -0.77 -1.50
CA ARG A 75 8.25 -2.00 -0.76
C ARG A 75 8.97 -1.64 0.50
N ILE A 76 8.29 -1.80 1.63
CA ILE A 76 8.87 -1.53 2.93
C ILE A 76 9.02 -2.83 3.69
N TYR A 77 10.17 -2.95 4.34
CA TYR A 77 10.43 -4.07 5.23
C TYR A 77 9.55 -3.98 6.48
N GLN A 78 9.40 -2.76 7.02
CA GLN A 78 8.61 -2.44 8.19
C GLN A 78 8.17 -0.98 8.12
N MET A 79 6.99 -0.67 8.67
CA MET A 79 6.57 0.72 8.89
C MET A 79 7.45 1.37 9.96
N SER A 80 7.81 2.63 9.74
CA SER A 80 8.54 3.44 10.73
C SER A 80 7.91 4.84 10.84
N PRO A 81 8.13 5.59 11.93
CA PRO A 81 7.62 6.96 12.04
C PRO A 81 8.03 7.85 10.85
N GLU A 82 9.23 7.65 10.30
CA GLU A 82 9.69 8.39 9.13
C GLU A 82 8.96 7.99 7.84
N THR A 83 8.33 6.81 7.82
CA THR A 83 7.45 6.39 6.72
C THR A 83 6.14 7.18 6.76
N ASP A 84 5.59 7.39 7.95
CA ASP A 84 4.37 8.18 8.16
C ASP A 84 4.59 9.65 7.75
N ASP A 85 5.69 10.24 8.21
CA ASP A 85 6.12 11.60 7.81
C ASP A 85 6.29 11.74 6.30
N ALA A 86 6.76 10.69 5.63
CA ALA A 86 6.92 10.67 4.20
C ALA A 86 5.58 10.60 3.46
N LEU A 87 4.61 9.84 3.96
CA LEU A 87 3.27 9.76 3.37
C LEU A 87 2.60 11.14 3.30
N PHE A 88 2.85 12.02 4.29
CA PHE A 88 2.35 13.41 4.25
C PHE A 88 2.91 14.27 3.12
N LEU A 89 4.05 13.90 2.51
CA LEU A 89 4.52 14.57 1.30
C LEU A 89 3.69 14.20 0.07
N TYR A 90 3.13 12.99 0.05
CA TYR A 90 2.34 12.51 -1.07
C TYR A 90 0.84 12.78 -0.91
N PHE A 91 0.36 12.84 0.35
CA PHE A 91 -1.04 12.96 0.69
C PHE A 91 -1.24 14.02 1.79
N PRO A 92 -0.99 15.32 1.49
CA PRO A 92 -1.01 16.38 2.51
C PRO A 92 -2.40 16.56 3.15
N ASP A 93 -3.46 16.35 2.37
CA ASP A 93 -4.86 16.50 2.77
C ASP A 93 -5.47 15.20 3.32
N GLY A 94 -4.69 14.11 3.34
CA GLY A 94 -5.16 12.78 3.72
C GLY A 94 -5.32 11.82 2.57
N PHE A 95 -5.67 10.58 2.89
CA PHE A 95 -5.87 9.50 1.92
C PHE A 95 -6.85 8.46 2.43
N LYS A 96 -7.39 7.67 1.50
CA LYS A 96 -8.07 6.40 1.77
C LYS A 96 -7.10 5.24 1.59
N ALA A 97 -7.24 4.20 2.41
CA ALA A 97 -6.39 3.01 2.33
C ALA A 97 -7.21 1.70 2.38
N THR A 98 -6.99 0.81 1.41
CA THR A 98 -7.52 -0.55 1.40
C THR A 98 -6.38 -1.55 1.60
N HIS A 99 -6.43 -2.32 2.70
CA HIS A 99 -5.42 -3.33 3.06
C HIS A 99 -5.85 -4.72 2.63
N ILE A 100 -4.93 -5.49 2.08
CA ILE A 100 -5.18 -6.83 1.55
C ILE A 100 -4.17 -7.76 2.17
N ARG A 101 -4.66 -8.89 2.67
CA ARG A 101 -3.83 -10.01 3.12
C ARG A 101 -3.96 -11.12 2.10
N VAL A 102 -2.90 -11.35 1.34
CA VAL A 102 -2.83 -12.45 0.39
C VAL A 102 -2.29 -13.67 1.14
N VAL A 103 -3.14 -14.66 1.33
CA VAL A 103 -2.85 -15.87 2.12
C VAL A 103 -2.94 -17.07 1.18
N GLU A 104 -1.98 -18.00 1.26
CA GLU A 104 -2.10 -19.25 0.52
C GLU A 104 -3.37 -20.02 0.94
N PRO A 105 -4.15 -20.60 0.01
CA PRO A 105 -5.43 -21.26 0.32
C PRO A 105 -5.37 -22.27 1.46
N GLU A 106 -4.27 -23.04 1.51
CA GLU A 106 -4.02 -24.09 2.50
C GLU A 106 -3.86 -23.55 3.94
N LEU A 107 -3.60 -22.25 4.09
CA LEU A 107 -3.33 -21.60 5.37
C LEU A 107 -4.53 -20.80 5.91
N ARG A 108 -5.60 -20.65 5.12
CA ARG A 108 -6.75 -19.78 5.44
C ARG A 108 -7.42 -20.12 6.76
N GLU A 109 -7.55 -21.39 7.11
CA GLU A 109 -8.17 -21.85 8.37
C GLU A 109 -7.27 -21.66 9.59
N PHE A 110 -5.97 -21.45 9.37
CA PHE A 110 -4.95 -21.36 10.41
C PHE A 110 -4.51 -19.92 10.69
N VAL A 111 -4.90 -18.96 9.83
CA VAL A 111 -4.66 -17.54 10.07
C VAL A 111 -5.77 -17.01 10.98
N PRO A 112 -5.50 -16.72 12.27
CA PRO A 112 -6.49 -16.10 13.11
C PRO A 112 -6.89 -14.73 12.55
N PRO A 113 -8.16 -14.31 12.69
CA PRO A 113 -8.63 -13.01 12.20
C PRO A 113 -7.92 -11.80 12.84
N TRP A 114 -7.15 -12.02 13.90
CA TRP A 114 -6.31 -11.03 14.61
C TRP A 114 -4.80 -11.22 14.39
N GLY A 115 -4.37 -11.96 13.36
CA GLY A 115 -3.02 -11.81 12.79
C GLY A 115 -1.82 -12.25 13.66
N GLY A 116 -2.02 -13.21 14.55
CA GLY A 116 -1.11 -13.46 15.67
C GLY A 116 -0.12 -14.63 15.58
N ASN A 117 0.18 -15.22 14.41
CA ASN A 117 1.09 -16.37 14.37
C ASN A 117 2.33 -16.09 13.51
N GLU A 118 3.49 -15.96 14.18
CA GLU A 118 4.80 -15.68 13.55
C GLU A 118 5.17 -16.68 12.45
N LEU A 119 4.69 -17.94 12.57
CA LEU A 119 4.91 -19.00 11.57
C LEU A 119 4.24 -18.71 10.21
N PHE A 120 3.27 -17.79 10.17
CA PHE A 120 2.50 -17.49 8.94
C PHE A 120 2.94 -16.18 8.28
N ARG A 121 3.72 -15.33 8.97
CA ARG A 121 4.16 -14.02 8.45
C ARG A 121 4.96 -14.12 7.15
N GLU A 122 5.74 -15.19 6.99
CA GLU A 122 6.55 -15.40 5.78
C GLU A 122 5.73 -15.88 4.57
N ARG A 123 4.47 -16.29 4.79
CA ARG A 123 3.56 -16.85 3.76
C ARG A 123 2.33 -16.00 3.52
N VAL A 124 2.29 -14.80 4.10
CA VAL A 124 1.24 -13.80 3.88
C VAL A 124 1.87 -12.56 3.30
N ALA A 125 1.50 -12.22 2.06
CA ALA A 125 1.90 -10.95 1.46
C ALA A 125 0.84 -9.90 1.78
N GLU A 126 1.26 -8.78 2.39
CA GLU A 126 0.36 -7.72 2.80
C GLU A 126 0.54 -6.48 1.92
N PHE A 127 -0.56 -6.01 1.35
CA PHE A 127 -0.61 -4.88 0.44
C PHE A 127 -1.56 -3.80 0.97
N ALA A 128 -1.21 -2.53 0.84
CA ALA A 128 -2.17 -1.43 0.95
C ALA A 128 -2.26 -0.65 -0.36
N PHE A 129 -3.47 -0.32 -0.75
CA PHE A 129 -3.80 0.56 -1.86
C PHE A 129 -4.24 1.89 -1.27
N ILE A 130 -3.50 2.94 -1.58
CA ILE A 130 -3.64 4.26 -0.97
C ILE A 130 -3.97 5.27 -2.07
N THR A 131 -4.99 6.11 -1.85
CA THR A 131 -5.36 7.17 -2.80
C THR A 131 -6.09 8.33 -2.14
N ASP A 132 -5.89 9.54 -2.63
CA ASP A 132 -6.70 10.73 -2.32
C ASP A 132 -7.64 11.13 -3.48
N GLY A 133 -7.67 10.33 -4.54
CA GLY A 133 -8.38 10.58 -5.80
C GLY A 133 -7.47 11.02 -6.95
N ASN A 134 -6.36 11.69 -6.65
CA ASN A 134 -5.38 12.17 -7.63
C ASN A 134 -4.10 11.32 -7.58
N VAL A 135 -3.53 11.15 -6.40
CA VAL A 135 -2.31 10.38 -6.17
C VAL A 135 -2.67 8.95 -5.83
N ARG A 136 -1.93 7.98 -6.37
CA ARG A 136 -2.16 6.54 -6.15
C ARG A 136 -0.88 5.88 -5.69
N ALA A 137 -0.95 5.09 -4.63
CA ALA A 137 0.19 4.34 -4.14
C ALA A 137 -0.19 2.90 -3.78
N SER A 138 0.71 1.96 -4.07
CA SER A 138 0.67 0.59 -3.59
C SER A 138 1.84 0.38 -2.63
N LEU A 139 1.52 -0.03 -1.41
CA LEU A 139 2.48 -0.33 -0.36
C LEU A 139 2.52 -1.83 -0.11
N VAL A 140 3.70 -2.43 -0.28
CA VAL A 140 3.97 -3.83 0.06
C VAL A 140 4.73 -3.87 1.38
N VAL A 141 4.22 -4.60 2.36
CA VAL A 141 4.84 -4.74 3.69
C VAL A 141 5.35 -6.16 3.88
N GLU A 142 6.67 -6.33 3.95
CA GLU A 142 7.29 -7.67 3.95
C GLU A 142 7.20 -8.40 5.30
N LYS A 143 7.09 -7.70 6.44
CA LYS A 143 7.01 -8.32 7.78
C LYS A 143 5.65 -8.19 8.49
N GLY A 144 4.61 -7.96 7.70
CA GLY A 144 3.22 -7.85 8.16
C GLY A 144 2.91 -6.57 8.94
N TRP A 145 1.66 -6.13 8.88
CA TRP A 145 1.20 -4.88 9.49
C TRP A 145 1.05 -5.00 11.01
N ASP A 146 0.77 -6.20 11.52
CA ASP A 146 0.49 -6.50 12.93
C ASP A 146 1.74 -6.37 13.85
N SER A 147 2.93 -6.33 13.25
CA SER A 147 4.20 -6.30 13.99
C SER A 147 4.54 -4.96 14.61
N PHE A 148 3.93 -3.85 14.16
CA PHE A 148 4.57 -2.56 14.42
C PHE A 148 3.70 -1.33 14.64
N MET A 149 2.39 -1.46 14.75
CA MET A 149 1.59 -0.39 15.34
C MET A 149 0.20 -0.94 15.62
N PRO A 150 -0.41 -0.64 16.78
CA PRO A 150 -1.85 -0.73 16.81
C PRO A 150 -2.31 0.24 15.70
N PRO A 151 -3.37 -0.04 14.92
CA PRO A 151 -3.84 0.81 13.80
C PRO A 151 -4.02 2.31 14.11
N PHE A 152 -3.80 2.72 15.36
CA PHE A 152 -4.14 3.95 16.05
C PHE A 152 -3.37 5.21 15.66
N GLN A 153 -2.14 5.21 15.10
CA GLN A 153 -1.50 6.50 14.75
C GLN A 153 -1.99 7.03 13.38
N LEU A 154 -2.14 6.18 12.38
CA LEU A 154 -2.86 6.51 11.14
C LEU A 154 -4.38 6.59 11.35
N ALA A 155 -4.97 5.75 12.22
CA ALA A 155 -6.41 5.77 12.50
C ALA A 155 -6.88 6.87 13.47
N THR A 156 -5.98 7.65 14.07
CA THR A 156 -6.34 8.86 14.85
C THR A 156 -6.16 10.15 14.07
N ASP A 157 -5.56 10.11 12.87
CA ASP A 157 -5.50 11.28 12.01
C ASP A 157 -6.85 11.46 11.29
N PRO A 158 -7.57 12.57 11.52
CA PRO A 158 -8.89 12.80 10.92
C PRO A 158 -8.86 12.89 9.39
N ARG A 159 -7.67 12.99 8.78
CA ARG A 159 -7.47 13.03 7.32
C ARG A 159 -7.47 11.64 6.69
N VAL A 160 -7.30 10.56 7.46
CA VAL A 160 -7.40 9.18 6.94
C VAL A 160 -8.85 8.74 6.99
N SER A 161 -9.58 8.96 5.89
CA SER A 161 -10.98 8.59 5.80
C SER A 161 -11.10 7.16 5.29
N GLU A 162 -11.68 6.28 6.11
CA GLU A 162 -12.10 4.90 5.81
C GLU A 162 -11.04 3.80 6.06
N ARG A 163 -11.53 2.75 6.73
CA ARG A 163 -10.79 1.73 7.46
C ARG A 163 -10.30 0.61 6.53
N PHE A 164 -9.20 -0.02 6.97
CA PHE A 164 -8.71 -1.33 6.57
C PHE A 164 -9.86 -2.32 6.29
N LYS A 165 -10.14 -2.60 5.02
CA LYS A 165 -11.02 -3.70 4.60
C LYS A 165 -10.13 -4.90 4.29
N ASP A 166 -9.96 -5.83 5.23
CA ASP A 166 -9.20 -7.06 4.99
C ASP A 166 -9.84 -7.87 3.86
N VAL A 167 -9.19 -7.91 2.70
CA VAL A 167 -9.57 -8.80 1.59
C VAL A 167 -8.61 -9.98 1.55
N PHE A 168 -9.16 -11.19 1.51
CA PHE A 168 -8.42 -12.43 1.32
C PHE A 168 -8.47 -12.84 -0.15
N ILE A 169 -7.31 -13.10 -0.75
CA ILE A 169 -7.19 -13.53 -2.15
C ILE A 169 -6.61 -14.95 -2.17
N ASP A 170 -7.35 -15.89 -2.76
CA ASP A 170 -7.03 -17.33 -2.81
C ASP A 170 -5.93 -17.68 -3.86
N ASP A 171 -5.22 -16.70 -4.43
CA ASP A 171 -4.14 -16.93 -5.40
C ASP A 171 -3.05 -15.85 -5.33
N ALA A 172 -2.03 -16.12 -4.51
CA ALA A 172 -0.88 -15.24 -4.36
C ALA A 172 -0.04 -15.09 -5.63
N ALA A 173 -0.01 -16.11 -6.49
CA ALA A 173 0.75 -16.07 -7.74
C ALA A 173 0.13 -15.10 -8.76
N SER A 174 -1.19 -14.91 -8.69
CA SER A 174 -1.90 -13.94 -9.53
C SER A 174 -1.74 -12.48 -9.09
N PHE A 175 -1.34 -12.23 -7.84
CA PHE A 175 -1.27 -10.88 -7.26
C PHE A 175 0.15 -10.29 -7.31
N ASN A 176 0.73 -10.21 -8.51
CA ASN A 176 2.03 -9.56 -8.72
C ASN A 176 1.85 -8.11 -9.18
N ILE A 177 1.73 -7.20 -8.21
CA ILE A 177 1.65 -5.76 -8.48
C ILE A 177 3.03 -5.17 -8.31
N THR A 178 3.80 -5.19 -9.40
CA THR A 178 5.16 -4.64 -9.40
C THR A 178 5.20 -3.21 -9.90
N ASN A 179 4.31 -2.80 -10.81
CA ASN A 179 4.14 -1.43 -11.33
C ASN A 179 2.80 -1.30 -12.08
N PRO A 180 1.65 -1.19 -11.37
CA PRO A 180 0.38 -1.12 -12.04
C PRO A 180 0.24 0.24 -12.77
N SER A 181 -0.37 0.22 -13.95
CA SER A 181 -0.91 1.45 -14.53
C SER A 181 -2.04 2.01 -13.66
N ILE A 182 -2.36 3.30 -13.80
CA ILE A 182 -3.50 3.93 -13.10
C ILE A 182 -4.79 3.15 -13.32
N ASN A 183 -5.06 2.73 -14.55
CA ASN A 183 -6.26 1.96 -14.89
C ASN A 183 -6.28 0.58 -14.20
N GLU A 184 -5.14 -0.09 -14.07
CA GLU A 184 -5.05 -1.36 -13.36
C GLU A 184 -5.26 -1.16 -11.86
N PHE A 185 -4.63 -0.13 -11.27
CA PHE A 185 -4.81 0.23 -9.87
C PHE A 185 -6.28 0.52 -9.55
N ASP A 186 -6.92 1.40 -10.33
CA ASP A 186 -8.33 1.78 -10.12
C ASP A 186 -9.26 0.58 -10.30
N ARG A 187 -8.99 -0.31 -11.26
CA ARG A 187 -9.75 -1.56 -11.44
C ARG A 187 -9.60 -2.52 -10.26
N ILE A 188 -8.39 -2.65 -9.74
CA ILE A 188 -8.12 -3.49 -8.56
C ILE A 188 -8.83 -2.90 -7.35
N LEU A 189 -8.63 -1.61 -7.08
CA LEU A 189 -9.27 -0.91 -5.97
C LEU A 189 -10.80 -1.01 -6.05
N TYR A 190 -11.39 -0.76 -7.23
CA TYR A 190 -12.83 -0.92 -7.44
C TYR A 190 -13.32 -2.34 -7.12
N LYS A 191 -12.61 -3.39 -7.55
CA LYS A 191 -12.97 -4.78 -7.24
C LYS A 191 -12.88 -5.09 -5.75
N LEU A 192 -11.90 -4.51 -5.07
CA LEU A 192 -11.68 -4.72 -3.64
C LEU A 192 -12.70 -3.96 -2.80
N GLU A 193 -13.07 -2.74 -3.20
CA GLU A 193 -14.04 -1.90 -2.53
C GLU A 193 -15.49 -2.32 -2.81
N ALA A 194 -15.74 -2.94 -3.97
CA ALA A 194 -17.03 -3.49 -4.31
C ALA A 194 -17.59 -4.27 -3.11
N PRO A 195 -18.87 -4.05 -2.73
CA PRO A 195 -19.50 -4.88 -1.72
C PRO A 195 -19.27 -6.32 -2.14
N ALA A 196 -18.80 -7.16 -1.21
CA ALA A 196 -18.65 -8.58 -1.50
C ALA A 196 -19.97 -9.00 -2.16
N LYS A 197 -19.91 -9.60 -3.35
CA LYS A 197 -21.05 -10.33 -3.86
C LYS A 197 -21.25 -11.52 -2.92
N SER A 198 -21.75 -11.27 -1.70
CA SER A 198 -22.78 -12.12 -1.16
C SER A 198 -23.82 -12.11 -2.24
N GLY A 199 -23.86 -13.16 -3.08
CA GLY A 199 -25.02 -13.38 -3.91
C GLY A 199 -26.20 -13.18 -2.98
N SER A 200 -27.06 -12.22 -3.30
CA SER A 200 -28.16 -11.90 -2.40
C SER A 200 -28.90 -13.21 -2.14
N LEU A 201 -29.56 -13.34 -0.98
CA LEU A 201 -30.39 -14.51 -0.72
C LEU A 201 -31.33 -14.78 -1.91
N GLU A 202 -31.79 -13.74 -2.60
CA GLU A 202 -32.56 -13.83 -3.84
C GLU A 202 -31.77 -14.40 -5.03
N GLU A 203 -30.53 -14.01 -5.28
CA GLU A 203 -29.69 -14.60 -6.35
C GLU A 203 -29.35 -16.08 -6.07
N VAL A 204 -29.08 -16.42 -4.81
CA VAL A 204 -28.84 -17.80 -4.36
C VAL A 204 -30.11 -18.63 -4.53
N LEU A 205 -31.26 -18.10 -4.08
CA LEU A 205 -32.56 -18.75 -4.26
C LEU A 205 -32.92 -18.87 -5.74
N HIS A 206 -32.67 -17.84 -6.55
CA HIS A 206 -32.94 -17.86 -7.98
C HIS A 206 -32.13 -18.94 -8.70
N THR A 207 -30.86 -19.10 -8.35
CA THR A 207 -29.99 -20.16 -8.88
C THR A 207 -30.46 -21.55 -8.46
N ILE A 208 -30.84 -21.72 -7.18
CA ILE A 208 -31.44 -22.96 -6.64
C ILE A 208 -32.72 -23.33 -7.41
N PHE A 209 -33.57 -22.35 -7.69
CA PHE A 209 -34.80 -22.53 -8.48
C PHE A 209 -34.52 -22.84 -9.95
N GLN A 210 -33.52 -22.20 -10.58
CA GLN A 210 -33.15 -22.48 -11.97
C GLN A 210 -32.58 -23.89 -12.16
N GLU A 211 -31.85 -24.42 -11.17
CA GLU A 211 -31.35 -25.80 -11.18
C GLU A 211 -32.41 -26.85 -10.77
N GLY A 212 -33.64 -26.43 -10.45
CA GLY A 212 -34.74 -27.32 -10.10
C GLY A 212 -34.53 -28.09 -8.79
N ILE A 213 -33.65 -27.60 -7.92
CA ILE A 213 -33.37 -28.20 -6.61
C ILE A 213 -34.10 -27.43 -5.51
N PHE A 214 -34.62 -28.14 -4.51
CA PHE A 214 -35.23 -27.50 -3.35
C PHE A 214 -34.15 -26.96 -2.40
N TYR A 215 -34.45 -25.86 -1.70
CA TYR A 215 -33.54 -25.20 -0.76
C TYR A 215 -32.91 -26.18 0.25
N ASP A 216 -33.70 -27.09 0.81
CA ASP A 216 -33.23 -28.09 1.78
C ASP A 216 -32.22 -29.08 1.19
N GLU A 217 -32.38 -29.43 -0.09
CA GLU A 217 -31.44 -30.32 -0.80
C GLU A 217 -30.15 -29.57 -1.15
N ALA A 218 -30.22 -28.28 -1.49
CA ALA A 218 -29.05 -27.44 -1.70
C ALA A 218 -28.21 -27.30 -0.40
N VAL A 219 -28.87 -27.04 0.74
CA VAL A 219 -28.22 -26.98 2.06
C VAL A 219 -27.61 -28.34 2.44
N ARG A 220 -28.30 -29.45 2.15
CA ARG A 220 -27.80 -30.80 2.44
C ARG A 220 -26.54 -31.16 1.63
N ARG A 221 -26.44 -30.70 0.38
CA ARG A 221 -25.26 -30.90 -0.47
C ARG A 221 -24.06 -30.08 0.01
N LEU A 222 -24.29 -28.85 0.46
CA LEU A 222 -23.24 -28.00 1.02
C LEU A 222 -22.68 -28.55 2.35
N LYS A 223 -23.53 -29.14 3.20
CA LYS A 223 -23.13 -29.76 4.48
C LYS A 223 -22.45 -31.13 4.34
N LYS A 224 -22.39 -31.70 3.14
CA LYS A 224 -21.76 -33.01 2.85
C LYS A 224 -20.41 -32.90 2.14
N LYS A 225 -19.96 -31.69 1.83
CA LYS A 225 -18.55 -31.39 1.55
C LYS A 225 -17.86 -31.05 2.87
#